data_AF-A0A023W5P3-F1
#
_entry.id   AF-A0A023W5P3-F1
#
_cell.length_a   1.000
_cell.length_b   1.000
_cell.length_c   1.000
_cell.angle_alpha   90.00
_cell.angle_beta   90.00
_cell.angle_gamma   90.00
#
_symmetry.space_group_name_H-M   'P 1'
#
loop_
_entity.id
_entity.type
_entity.pdbx_description
1 polymer ?
#
loop_
_entity_poly.entity_id
_entity_poly.type
_entity_poly.pdbx_seq_one_letter_code
_entity_poly.pdbx_strand_id
1 'polypeptide(L)'
;FDHDSTNDFVGPKNCLFRKPEHFVASYALISNQCEGDSLNVAKSLQDHDCIRQERTQQRNVISDSESGRLDTEMSTWGYHHNVNKHCMIHRTQVKETDDKICFTMRPVVSCASGCTAVETKSKPYKFHCMEKNEAAMKLKKRIEKGAN
;
A
#
# COMPACT_ATOMS: atom_id res chain seq x y z
N PHE A 1 -7.34 -1.92 0.15
CA PHE A 1 -7.87 -2.60 -1.04
C PHE A 1 -6.85 -2.53 -2.17
N ASP A 2 -6.33 -3.66 -2.64
CA ASP A 2 -5.27 -3.75 -3.65
C ASP A 2 -5.76 -4.23 -5.04
N HIS A 3 -7.07 -4.48 -5.18
CA HIS A 3 -7.75 -5.02 -6.37
C HIS A 3 -7.38 -6.48 -6.69
N ASP A 4 -6.82 -7.24 -5.73
CA ASP A 4 -6.59 -8.68 -5.88
C ASP A 4 -7.66 -9.47 -5.13
N SER A 5 -8.74 -9.82 -5.83
CA SER A 5 -9.87 -10.53 -5.21
C SER A 5 -9.53 -11.93 -4.72
N THR A 6 -8.39 -12.50 -5.11
CA THR A 6 -7.98 -13.84 -4.68
C THR A 6 -7.59 -13.89 -3.21
N ASN A 7 -7.32 -12.73 -2.61
CA ASN A 7 -6.89 -12.60 -1.22
C ASN A 7 -7.80 -11.71 -0.35
N ASP A 8 -8.99 -11.34 -0.85
CA ASP A 8 -9.92 -10.46 -0.14
C ASP A 8 -10.40 -11.04 1.21
N PHE A 9 -10.39 -12.37 1.37
CA PHE A 9 -10.77 -13.05 2.62
C PHE A 9 -9.59 -13.32 3.57
N VAL A 10 -8.54 -12.51 3.49
CA VAL A 10 -7.46 -12.52 4.49
C VAL A 10 -7.90 -11.74 5.73
N GLY A 11 -8.11 -12.46 6.83
CA GLY A 11 -8.46 -11.88 8.13
C GLY A 11 -7.24 -11.55 9.01
N PRO A 12 -7.46 -11.34 10.32
CA PRO A 12 -6.41 -11.03 11.29
C PRO A 12 -5.27 -12.07 11.27
N LYS A 13 -4.04 -11.64 11.59
CA LYS A 13 -2.84 -12.49 11.59
C LYS A 13 -2.50 -13.13 10.23
N ASN A 14 -2.89 -12.49 9.12
CA ASN A 14 -2.60 -12.93 7.74
C ASN A 14 -3.16 -14.32 7.41
N CYS A 15 -4.39 -14.55 7.88
CA CYS A 15 -5.08 -15.82 7.91
C CYS A 15 -6.12 -15.84 6.78
N LEU A 16 -5.90 -16.63 5.73
CA LEU A 16 -6.82 -16.71 4.59
C LEU A 16 -7.96 -17.69 4.91
N PHE A 17 -9.19 -17.20 4.84
CA PHE A 17 -10.39 -18.00 5.01
C PHE A 17 -10.99 -18.39 3.65
N ARG A 18 -11.45 -19.64 3.55
CA ARG A 18 -12.15 -20.14 2.35
C ARG A 18 -13.63 -19.78 2.32
N LYS A 19 -14.23 -19.62 3.51
CA LYS A 19 -15.66 -19.37 3.69
C LYS A 19 -15.89 -17.90 4.07
N PRO A 20 -16.80 -17.18 3.39
CA PRO A 20 -17.15 -15.80 3.74
C PRO A 20 -17.59 -15.65 5.19
N GLU A 21 -18.33 -16.63 5.73
CA GLU A 21 -18.85 -16.60 7.10
C GLU A 21 -17.71 -16.63 8.12
N HIS A 22 -16.66 -17.41 7.86
CA HIS A 22 -15.48 -17.49 8.72
C HIS A 22 -14.68 -16.18 8.64
N PHE A 23 -14.55 -15.60 7.45
CA PHE A 23 -13.90 -14.31 7.27
C PHE A 23 -14.60 -13.21 8.06
N VAL A 24 -15.92 -13.08 7.93
CA VAL A 24 -16.71 -12.07 8.67
C VAL A 24 -16.60 -12.30 10.18
N ALA A 25 -16.76 -13.54 10.64
CA ALA A 25 -16.64 -13.88 12.05
C ALA A 25 -15.25 -13.60 12.63
N SER A 26 -14.18 -13.68 11.82
CA SER A 26 -12.81 -13.40 12.27
C SER A 26 -12.59 -11.95 12.74
N TYR A 27 -13.46 -11.02 12.33
CA TYR A 27 -13.44 -9.61 12.77
C TYR A 27 -14.42 -9.31 13.90
N ALA A 28 -15.22 -10.29 14.34
CA ALA A 28 -16.16 -10.08 15.43
C ALA A 28 -15.43 -9.87 16.76
N LEU A 29 -15.92 -8.94 17.58
CA LEU A 29 -15.44 -8.74 18.94
C LEU A 29 -15.95 -9.88 19.83
N ILE A 30 -15.02 -10.62 20.44
CA ILE A 30 -15.33 -11.75 21.33
C ILE A 30 -15.28 -11.23 22.78
N SER A 31 -16.26 -10.41 23.16
CA SER A 31 -16.47 -10.05 24.55
C SER A 31 -17.66 -10.80 25.12
N ASN A 32 -17.67 -11.00 26.44
CA ASN A 32 -18.75 -11.60 27.20
C ASN A 32 -20.04 -10.76 27.23
N GLN A 33 -20.03 -9.54 26.67
CA GLN A 33 -21.21 -8.69 26.50
C GLN A 33 -21.75 -8.72 25.06
N CYS A 34 -21.13 -9.49 24.16
CA CYS A 34 -21.55 -9.57 22.76
C CYS A 34 -22.49 -10.77 22.54
N GLU A 35 -23.51 -10.58 21.71
CA GLU A 35 -24.49 -11.59 21.32
C GLU A 35 -24.54 -11.72 19.78
N GLY A 36 -25.05 -12.86 19.27
CA GLY A 36 -25.28 -13.09 17.85
C GLY A 36 -24.52 -14.28 17.25
N ASP A 37 -24.93 -14.69 16.04
CA ASP A 37 -24.46 -15.91 15.38
C ASP A 37 -22.96 -15.89 15.09
N SER A 38 -22.41 -14.72 14.74
CA SER A 38 -20.98 -14.53 14.49
C SER A 38 -20.11 -14.79 15.72
N LEU A 39 -20.65 -14.65 16.94
CA LEU A 39 -19.89 -14.88 18.18
C LEU A 39 -19.50 -16.35 18.33
N ASN A 40 -20.42 -17.26 18.02
CA ASN A 40 -20.18 -18.71 18.14
C ASN A 40 -19.14 -19.16 17.11
N VAL A 41 -19.25 -18.68 15.88
CA VAL A 41 -18.27 -18.94 14.81
C VAL A 41 -16.92 -18.31 15.16
N ALA A 42 -16.88 -17.07 15.65
CA ALA A 42 -15.63 -16.41 16.04
C ALA A 42 -14.91 -17.14 17.17
N LYS A 43 -15.66 -17.67 18.16
CA LYS A 43 -15.13 -18.52 19.22
C LYS A 43 -14.56 -19.82 18.67
N SER A 44 -15.24 -20.48 17.73
CA SER A 44 -14.74 -21.70 17.11
C SER A 44 -13.50 -21.48 16.22
N LEU A 45 -13.33 -20.27 15.68
CA LEU A 45 -12.16 -19.90 14.87
C LEU A 45 -10.88 -19.62 15.66
N GLN A 46 -10.93 -19.55 17.00
CA GLN A 46 -9.70 -19.40 17.80
C GLN A 46 -8.74 -20.59 17.63
N ASP A 47 -9.25 -21.75 17.19
CA ASP A 47 -8.57 -23.04 17.29
C ASP A 47 -8.27 -23.70 15.92
N HIS A 48 -7.63 -22.96 14.99
CA HIS A 48 -6.90 -23.48 13.81
C HIS A 48 -7.58 -23.60 12.42
N ASP A 49 -8.68 -22.90 12.13
CA ASP A 49 -9.38 -23.09 10.83
C ASP A 49 -8.96 -22.10 9.71
N CYS A 50 -7.66 -21.89 9.49
CA CYS A 50 -7.19 -21.07 8.36
C CYS A 50 -5.81 -21.39 7.81
N ILE A 51 -5.60 -20.95 6.56
CA ILE A 51 -4.31 -21.04 5.87
C ILE A 51 -3.54 -19.75 6.15
N ARG A 52 -2.47 -19.85 6.95
CA ARG A 52 -1.54 -18.73 7.11
C ARG A 52 -0.84 -18.48 5.79
N GLN A 53 -0.99 -17.26 5.28
CA GLN A 53 -0.17 -16.85 4.14
C GLN A 53 1.21 -16.46 4.65
N GLU A 54 2.26 -17.07 4.08
CA GLU A 54 3.64 -16.68 4.32
C GLU A 54 4.01 -15.38 3.59
N ARG A 55 3.17 -14.91 2.68
CA ARG A 55 3.40 -13.68 1.93
C ARG A 55 3.12 -12.47 2.82
N THR A 56 4.14 -11.63 3.00
CA THR A 56 4.00 -10.35 3.68
C THR A 56 3.11 -9.43 2.84
N GLN A 57 1.94 -9.08 3.37
CA GLN A 57 1.08 -8.08 2.73
C GLN A 57 1.78 -6.72 2.76
N GLN A 58 1.95 -6.14 1.58
CA GLN A 58 2.48 -4.79 1.44
C GLN A 58 1.35 -3.80 1.70
N ARG A 59 1.41 -3.12 2.85
CA ARG A 59 0.42 -2.11 3.24
C ARG A 59 0.88 -0.71 2.87
N ASN A 60 -0.08 0.18 2.68
CA ASN A 60 0.21 1.60 2.54
C ASN A 60 0.48 2.17 3.94
N VAL A 61 1.74 2.49 4.21
CA VAL A 61 2.20 3.08 5.48
C VAL A 61 2.83 4.46 5.30
N ILE A 62 2.77 5.00 4.08
CA ILE A 62 3.33 6.31 3.73
C ILE A 62 2.17 7.28 3.56
N SER A 63 2.23 8.40 4.29
CA SER A 63 1.21 9.44 4.23
C SER A 63 1.04 10.00 2.81
N ASP A 64 -0.13 10.56 2.49
CA ASP A 64 -0.36 11.16 1.18
C ASP A 64 0.62 12.31 0.90
N SER A 65 0.96 13.10 1.92
CA SER A 65 1.95 14.18 1.81
C SER A 65 3.37 13.67 1.51
N GLU A 66 3.89 12.70 2.26
CA GLU A 66 5.23 12.12 2.05
C GLU A 66 5.32 11.34 0.75
N SER A 67 4.25 10.61 0.42
CA SER A 67 4.17 9.86 -0.82
C SER A 67 3.97 10.77 -2.02
N GLY A 68 3.65 12.07 -1.85
CA GLY A 68 3.42 13.07 -2.90
C GLY A 68 2.08 12.91 -3.63
N ARG A 69 1.11 12.25 -2.99
CA ARG A 69 -0.28 12.11 -3.46
C ARG A 69 -1.10 13.34 -3.05
N LEU A 70 -2.28 13.50 -3.65
CA LEU A 70 -3.23 14.52 -3.19
C LEU A 70 -3.70 14.10 -1.80
N ASP A 71 -3.63 15.00 -0.82
CA ASP A 71 -4.07 14.71 0.54
C ASP A 71 -5.60 14.70 0.59
N THR A 72 -6.17 13.49 0.49
CA THR A 72 -7.61 13.26 0.59
C THR A 72 -8.10 13.23 2.05
N GLU A 73 -7.22 13.05 3.03
CA GLU A 73 -7.61 13.01 4.44
C GLU A 73 -7.82 14.42 4.99
N MET A 74 -6.96 15.38 4.62
CA MET A 74 -7.06 16.77 5.04
C MET A 74 -8.31 17.49 4.52
N SER A 75 -8.88 17.07 3.37
CA SER A 75 -10.12 17.66 2.84
C SER A 75 -11.35 17.40 3.71
N THR A 76 -11.27 16.46 4.67
CA THR A 76 -12.40 16.08 5.53
C THR A 76 -12.38 16.80 6.87
N TRP A 77 -11.22 17.31 7.29
CA TRP A 77 -11.02 17.97 8.58
C TRP A 77 -10.87 19.47 8.36
N GLY A 78 -12.00 20.17 8.32
CA GLY A 78 -12.04 21.62 8.17
C GLY A 78 -11.14 22.33 9.19
N TYR A 79 -10.52 23.42 8.74
CA TYR A 79 -9.97 24.51 9.57
C TYR A 79 -8.48 24.51 9.98
N HIS A 80 -7.60 23.65 9.44
CA HIS A 80 -6.14 23.80 9.62
C HIS A 80 -5.39 24.03 8.30
N HIS A 81 -5.61 25.20 7.70
CA HIS A 81 -4.84 25.68 6.55
C HIS A 81 -3.48 26.23 6.97
N ASN A 82 -2.54 25.35 7.30
CA ASN A 82 -1.13 25.70 7.18
C ASN A 82 -0.31 24.48 6.78
N VAL A 83 -0.68 23.90 5.64
CA VAL A 83 0.13 22.88 5.00
C VAL A 83 1.28 23.62 4.32
N ASN A 84 2.46 23.64 4.96
CA ASN A 84 3.68 24.04 4.29
C ASN A 84 3.81 23.19 3.03
N LYS A 85 3.57 23.79 1.86
CA LYS A 85 3.57 23.09 0.57
C LYS A 85 5.02 22.77 0.23
N HIS A 86 5.44 21.54 0.53
CA HIS A 86 6.77 21.06 0.17
C HIS A 86 6.79 20.79 -1.34
N CYS A 87 7.44 21.68 -2.11
CA CYS A 87 7.53 21.52 -3.57
C CYS A 87 8.60 20.52 -4.03
N MET A 88 9.43 20.02 -3.11
CA MET A 88 10.44 19.01 -3.38
C MET A 88 10.06 17.70 -2.70
N ILE A 89 9.96 16.62 -3.48
CA ILE A 89 9.73 15.26 -3.00
C ILE A 89 10.85 14.35 -3.47
N HIS A 90 11.14 13.31 -2.70
CA HIS A 90 12.09 12.29 -3.09
C HIS A 90 11.32 11.05 -3.51
N ARG A 91 11.51 10.60 -4.75
CA ARG A 91 10.81 9.43 -5.29
C ARG A 91 11.73 8.52 -6.10
N THR A 92 11.44 7.23 -6.05
CA THR A 92 12.07 6.25 -6.94
C THR A 92 11.59 6.51 -8.37
N GLN A 93 12.52 6.75 -9.28
CA GLN A 93 12.22 6.98 -10.70
C GLN A 93 12.22 5.64 -11.44
N VAL A 94 11.21 5.45 -12.31
CA VAL A 94 11.03 4.24 -13.11
C VAL A 94 11.35 4.55 -14.57
N LYS A 95 12.20 3.73 -15.18
CA LYS A 95 12.41 3.71 -16.63
C LYS A 95 12.02 2.36 -17.19
N GLU A 96 11.16 2.37 -18.19
CA GLU A 96 10.74 1.18 -18.90
C GLU A 96 11.46 1.09 -20.24
N THR A 97 11.91 -0.11 -20.55
CA THR A 97 12.43 -0.55 -21.85
C THR A 97 11.62 -1.78 -22.28
N ASP A 98 11.74 -2.22 -23.53
CA ASP A 98 10.87 -3.28 -24.06
C ASP A 98 10.86 -4.54 -23.18
N ASP A 99 12.03 -4.96 -22.68
CA ASP A 99 12.17 -6.19 -21.88
C ASP A 99 12.38 -5.96 -20.38
N LYS A 100 12.70 -4.73 -19.95
CA LYS A 100 13.14 -4.45 -18.56
C LYS A 100 12.49 -3.23 -17.95
N ILE A 101 12.28 -3.30 -16.64
CA ILE A 101 11.87 -2.18 -15.81
C ILE A 101 13.03 -1.84 -14.86
N CYS A 102 13.49 -0.60 -14.93
CA CYS A 102 14.61 -0.10 -14.15
C CYS A 102 14.14 0.92 -13.11
N PHE A 103 14.59 0.75 -11.88
CA PHE A 103 14.28 1.59 -10.73
C PHE A 103 15.54 2.25 -10.22
N THR A 104 15.50 3.54 -9.88
CA THR A 104 16.66 4.19 -9.24
C THR A 104 16.95 3.57 -7.89
N MET A 105 18.21 3.21 -7.64
CA MET A 105 18.62 2.61 -6.35
C MET A 105 18.54 3.60 -5.17
N ARG A 106 18.43 4.90 -5.46
CA ARG A 106 18.24 5.96 -4.46
C ARG A 106 17.12 6.88 -4.93
N PRO A 107 16.27 7.39 -4.03
CA PRO A 107 15.25 8.36 -4.38
C PRO A 107 15.85 9.59 -5.07
N VAL A 108 15.14 10.07 -6.09
CA VAL A 108 15.50 11.24 -6.89
C VAL A 108 14.58 12.41 -6.51
N VAL A 109 15.15 13.60 -6.38
CA VAL A 109 14.37 14.83 -6.15
C VAL A 109 13.47 15.08 -7.36
N SER A 110 12.19 15.25 -7.11
CA SER A 110 11.16 15.55 -8.11
C SER A 110 10.23 16.65 -7.57
N CYS A 111 9.52 17.34 -8.46
CA CYS A 111 8.53 18.31 -8.05
C CYS A 111 7.29 17.62 -7.46
N ALA A 112 6.77 18.17 -6.36
CA ALA A 112 5.46 17.78 -5.86
C ALA A 112 4.36 18.19 -6.84
N SER A 113 3.18 17.58 -6.71
CA SER A 113 2.03 17.91 -7.55
C SER A 113 1.68 19.40 -7.46
N GLY A 114 1.49 20.04 -8.62
CA GLY A 114 1.21 21.47 -8.72
C GLY A 114 2.40 22.38 -8.35
N CYS A 115 3.63 21.87 -8.40
CA CYS A 115 4.86 22.66 -8.39
C CYS A 115 5.63 22.43 -9.70
N THR A 116 6.37 23.44 -10.16
CA THR A 116 7.18 23.39 -11.38
C THR A 116 8.66 23.58 -11.05
N ALA A 117 9.53 22.90 -11.79
CA ALA A 117 10.96 23.08 -11.63
C ALA A 117 11.39 24.47 -12.10
N VAL A 118 12.16 25.18 -11.27
CA VAL A 118 12.78 26.45 -11.63
C VAL A 118 14.17 26.21 -12.23
N GLU A 119 14.84 25.13 -11.84
CA GLU A 119 16.18 24.77 -12.28
C GLU A 119 16.30 23.24 -12.39
N THR A 120 17.10 22.74 -13.34
CA THR A 120 17.34 21.31 -13.53
C THR A 120 18.84 21.04 -13.54
N LYS A 121 19.28 20.01 -12.80
CA LYS A 121 20.68 19.56 -12.77
C LYS A 121 20.79 18.11 -13.22
N SER A 122 21.71 17.84 -14.14
CA SER A 122 22.03 16.49 -14.58
C SER A 122 22.97 15.82 -13.58
N LYS A 123 22.54 14.67 -13.03
CA LYS A 123 23.36 13.85 -12.14
C LYS A 123 23.28 12.39 -12.55
N PRO A 124 24.39 11.63 -12.55
CA PRO A 124 24.34 10.20 -12.82
C PRO A 124 23.65 9.48 -11.65
N TYR A 125 22.67 8.63 -11.97
CA TYR A 125 21.97 7.77 -11.02
C TYR A 125 22.16 6.31 -11.38
N LYS A 126 22.34 5.47 -10.36
CA LYS A 126 22.37 4.01 -10.53
C LYS A 126 20.96 3.46 -10.56
N PHE A 127 20.73 2.53 -11.48
CA PHE A 127 19.46 1.84 -11.63
C PHE A 127 19.62 0.36 -11.31
N HIS A 128 18.61 -0.21 -10.67
CA HIS A 128 18.41 -1.65 -10.58
C HIS A 128 17.35 -2.05 -11.61
N CYS A 129 17.70 -2.94 -12.53
CA CYS A 129 16.81 -3.38 -13.60
C CYS A 129 16.35 -4.82 -13.36
N MET A 130 15.06 -5.04 -13.58
CA MET A 130 14.41 -6.34 -13.50
C MET A 130 13.81 -6.68 -14.87
N GLU A 131 13.83 -7.95 -15.24
CA GLU A 131 13.07 -8.44 -16.40
C GLU A 131 11.57 -8.14 -16.20
N LYS A 132 10.88 -7.84 -17.29
CA LYS A 132 9.46 -7.46 -17.27
C LYS A 132 8.58 -8.66 -16.95
N ASN A 133 8.41 -8.91 -15.65
CA ASN A 133 7.57 -9.96 -15.09
C ASN A 133 6.51 -9.37 -14.14
N GLU A 134 5.64 -10.23 -13.61
CA GLU A 134 4.55 -9.81 -12.71
C GLU A 134 5.07 -9.08 -11.47
N ALA A 135 6.22 -9.50 -10.92
CA ALA A 135 6.81 -8.87 -9.75
C ALA A 135 7.32 -7.45 -10.05
N ALA A 136 8.00 -7.26 -11.19
CA ALA A 136 8.47 -5.95 -11.64
C ALA A 136 7.31 -5.00 -11.94
N MET A 137 6.23 -5.51 -12.56
CA MET A 137 5.00 -4.74 -12.80
C MET A 137 4.30 -4.34 -11.50
N LYS A 138 4.19 -5.27 -10.53
CA LYS A 138 3.63 -4.98 -9.20
C LYS A 138 4.46 -3.92 -8.47
N LEU A 139 5.79 -4.00 -8.53
CA LEU A 139 6.68 -3.00 -7.93
C LEU A 139 6.52 -1.62 -8.59
N LYS A 140 6.52 -1.56 -9.93
CA LYS A 140 6.25 -0.33 -10.70
C LYS A 140 4.94 0.33 -10.26
N LYS A 141 3.85 -0.44 -10.24
CA LYS A 141 2.52 0.05 -9.85
C LYS A 141 2.49 0.62 -8.42
N ARG A 142 3.31 0.06 -7.51
CA ARG A 142 3.43 0.57 -6.13
C ARG A 142 4.20 1.88 -6.08
N ILE A 143 5.29 1.99 -6.84
CA ILE A 143 6.10 3.22 -6.91
C ILE A 143 5.30 4.37 -7.53
N GLU A 144 4.52 4.09 -8.58
CA GLU A 144 3.59 5.07 -9.16
C GLU A 144 2.53 5.54 -8.16
N LYS A 145 2.15 4.69 -7.21
CA LYS A 145 1.26 5.03 -6.09
C LYS A 145 1.98 5.70 -4.91
N GLY A 146 3.27 6.01 -5.04
CA GLY A 146 4.05 6.74 -4.04
C GLY A 146 4.76 5.86 -3.00
N ALA A 147 4.92 4.56 -3.25
CA ALA A 147 5.89 3.75 -2.52
C ALA A 147 7.32 4.14 -2.94
N ASN A 148 8.24 4.21 -1.97
CA ASN A 148 9.64 4.54 -2.21
C ASN A 148 10.57 3.35 -1.98
#